data_AF-A0A8H7KU59-F1
#
_entry.id   AF-A0A8H7KU59-F1
#
_cell.length_a   1.000
_cell.length_b   1.000
_cell.length_c   1.000
_cell.angle_alpha   90.00
_cell.angle_beta   90.00
_cell.angle_gamma   90.00
#
_symmetry.space_group_name_H-M   'P 1'
#
loop_
_entity.id
_entity.type
_entity.pdbx_description
1 polymer ?
#
loop_
_entity_poly.entity_id
_entity_poly.type
_entity_poly.pdbx_seq_one_letter_code
_entity_poly.pdbx_strand_id
1 'polypeptide(L)'
;MFLNIDMYDAYTGKSIMAERGIAFTAGAFIRVNRAKFRKLLLTDLPVKWNHKFLHYEIMDTGDVRAFFEGGITSTGSVLVGADGLRSRVRNTMYQSNPPALNIVPTGIIVGEVTLNREQWERQAKLARSFHVCIAKGFLLFTGLKAYSDDLSEGNFYWLYFFPEQKPATSWIKTASKEELLAFTKEAIKDIRPEFREIVELQTPERMGQPFVMYDHVPEMCPAGPVTLIGDAIHPMTPLRGEGANNAMRDSIELGWKLGEAMRAGSSLPHALRAYEADMVPRATTSVIGSREAALLLEQ
;
A
#
# COMPACT_ATOMS: atom_id res chain seq x y z
N MET A 1 -0.70 -24.60 -14.20
CA MET A 1 -0.94 -24.69 -12.74
C MET A 1 -1.00 -23.26 -12.21
N PHE A 2 -2.20 -22.78 -11.89
CA PHE A 2 -2.50 -21.36 -11.68
C PHE A 2 -1.89 -20.84 -10.37
N LEU A 3 -1.58 -19.53 -10.32
CA LEU A 3 -1.28 -18.84 -9.07
C LEU A 3 -2.48 -18.96 -8.14
N ASN A 4 -2.27 -19.36 -6.88
CA ASN A 4 -3.29 -19.39 -5.85
C ASN A 4 -2.84 -18.58 -4.63
N ILE A 5 -3.82 -18.18 -3.83
CA ILE A 5 -3.65 -17.58 -2.51
C ILE A 5 -4.45 -18.40 -1.51
N ASP A 6 -4.08 -18.33 -0.23
CA ASP A 6 -4.88 -18.95 0.82
C ASP A 6 -4.73 -18.18 2.15
N MET A 7 -5.69 -18.38 3.05
CA MET A 7 -5.69 -17.83 4.40
C MET A 7 -5.95 -18.96 5.38
N TYR A 8 -5.11 -19.08 6.39
CA TYR A 8 -5.13 -20.17 7.36
C TYR A 8 -5.35 -19.67 8.78
N ASP A 9 -6.06 -20.47 9.57
CA ASP A 9 -5.94 -20.42 11.02
C ASP A 9 -4.54 -20.95 11.41
N ALA A 10 -3.77 -20.17 12.17
CA ALA A 10 -2.36 -20.46 12.39
C ALA A 10 -2.09 -21.69 13.27
N TYR A 11 -3.05 -22.09 14.11
CA TYR A 11 -2.90 -23.23 15.04
C TYR A 11 -3.40 -24.53 14.44
N THR A 12 -4.52 -24.50 13.72
CA THR A 12 -5.13 -25.69 13.11
C THR A 12 -4.61 -25.95 11.70
N GLY A 13 -4.16 -24.92 10.98
CA GLY A 13 -3.77 -25.01 9.57
C GLY A 13 -4.94 -25.17 8.61
N LYS A 14 -6.18 -25.03 9.10
CA LYS A 14 -7.39 -25.08 8.28
C LYS A 14 -7.47 -23.80 7.44
N SER A 15 -7.80 -23.93 6.16
CA SER A 15 -8.15 -22.77 5.34
C SER A 15 -9.43 -22.12 5.87
N ILE A 16 -9.40 -20.80 6.04
CA ILE A 16 -10.49 -19.97 6.56
C ILE A 16 -11.04 -19.00 5.50
N MET A 17 -10.65 -19.16 4.24
CA MET A 17 -11.09 -18.30 3.12
C MET A 17 -12.62 -18.27 3.00
N ALA A 18 -13.25 -19.44 2.99
CA ALA A 18 -14.71 -19.57 2.86
C ALA A 18 -15.45 -18.98 4.06
N GLU A 19 -14.95 -19.19 5.28
CA GLU A 19 -15.52 -18.64 6.52
C GLU A 19 -15.46 -17.11 6.55
N ARG A 20 -14.47 -16.53 5.87
CA ARG A 20 -14.33 -15.08 5.67
C ARG A 20 -15.05 -14.54 4.44
N GLY A 21 -15.85 -15.37 3.75
CA GLY A 21 -16.58 -14.99 2.54
C GLY A 21 -15.67 -14.69 1.34
N ILE A 22 -14.41 -15.14 1.37
CA ILE A 22 -13.44 -14.91 0.31
C ILE A 22 -13.49 -16.10 -0.66
N ALA A 23 -14.13 -15.89 -1.81
CA ALA A 23 -14.10 -16.84 -2.91
C ALA A 23 -12.89 -16.57 -3.80
N PHE A 24 -11.95 -17.52 -3.88
CA PHE A 24 -10.89 -17.46 -4.88
C PHE A 24 -11.39 -18.07 -6.19
N THR A 25 -11.52 -17.24 -7.22
CA THR A 25 -11.70 -17.72 -8.60
C THR A 25 -10.38 -17.54 -9.34
N ALA A 26 -9.90 -18.58 -10.03
CA ALA A 26 -8.69 -18.48 -10.83
C ALA A 26 -8.83 -17.33 -11.85
N GLY A 27 -7.87 -16.40 -11.84
CA GLY A 27 -7.91 -15.20 -12.68
C GLY A 27 -8.60 -13.98 -12.06
N ALA A 28 -9.33 -14.11 -10.94
CA ALA A 28 -9.93 -12.97 -10.24
C ALA A 28 -8.90 -12.10 -9.51
N PHE A 29 -7.73 -12.66 -9.20
CA PHE A 29 -6.60 -11.94 -8.60
C PHE A 29 -5.40 -11.97 -9.53
N ILE A 30 -5.00 -10.79 -10.01
CA ILE A 30 -3.76 -10.61 -10.75
C ILE A 30 -2.74 -10.00 -9.82
N ARG A 31 -1.73 -10.79 -9.44
CA ARG A 31 -0.59 -10.28 -8.69
C ARG A 31 0.50 -9.82 -9.66
N VAL A 32 0.99 -8.62 -9.42
CA VAL A 32 2.08 -8.03 -10.21
C VAL A 32 3.28 -7.75 -9.32
N ASN A 33 4.48 -7.92 -9.87
CA ASN A 33 5.68 -7.40 -9.22
C ASN A 33 5.70 -5.87 -9.37
N ARG A 34 5.64 -5.14 -8.25
CA ARG A 34 5.54 -3.67 -8.23
C ARG A 34 6.60 -2.97 -9.09
N ALA A 35 7.85 -3.41 -9.02
CA ALA A 35 8.95 -2.79 -9.77
C ALA A 35 8.80 -3.02 -11.28
N LYS A 36 8.49 -4.26 -11.69
CA LYS A 36 8.25 -4.59 -13.11
C LYS A 36 6.99 -3.89 -13.65
N PHE A 37 5.91 -3.85 -12.88
CA PHE A 37 4.67 -3.18 -13.27
C PHE A 37 4.85 -1.67 -13.40
N ARG A 38 5.54 -1.03 -12.44
CA ARG A 38 5.89 0.38 -12.56
C ARG A 38 6.75 0.66 -13.79
N LYS A 39 7.73 -0.21 -14.10
CA LYS A 39 8.54 -0.07 -15.33
C LYS A 39 7.66 -0.12 -16.59
N LEU A 40 6.69 -1.04 -16.63
CA LEU A 40 5.73 -1.13 -17.74
C LEU A 40 4.86 0.12 -17.85
N LEU A 41 4.34 0.64 -16.74
CA LEU A 41 3.50 1.86 -16.74
C LEU A 41 4.28 3.12 -17.16
N LEU A 42 5.61 3.10 -17.06
CA LEU A 42 6.47 4.21 -17.47
C LEU A 42 6.86 4.18 -18.96
N THR A 43 6.50 3.12 -19.68
CA THR A 43 6.80 2.99 -21.11
C THR A 43 6.20 4.17 -21.89
N ASP A 44 7.02 4.81 -22.71
CA ASP A 44 6.66 5.95 -23.58
C ASP A 44 6.06 7.18 -22.87
N LEU A 45 6.27 7.31 -21.55
CA LEU A 45 5.86 8.50 -20.80
C LEU A 45 7.00 9.53 -20.69
N PRO A 46 6.74 10.83 -20.95
CA PRO A 46 7.75 11.89 -20.88
C PRO A 46 8.02 12.34 -19.43
N VAL A 47 8.40 11.41 -18.55
CA VAL A 47 8.62 11.69 -17.13
C VAL A 47 9.86 12.57 -16.92
N LYS A 48 9.69 13.68 -16.19
CA LYS A 48 10.78 14.56 -15.76
C LYS A 48 11.28 14.13 -14.37
N TRP A 49 12.39 13.40 -14.34
CA TRP A 49 13.05 12.96 -13.10
C TRP A 49 13.80 14.11 -12.42
N ASN A 50 14.19 13.93 -11.15
CA ASN A 50 14.89 14.93 -10.34
C ASN A 50 14.10 16.23 -10.11
N HIS A 51 12.77 16.17 -10.16
CA HIS A 51 11.87 17.31 -9.89
C HIS A 51 11.18 17.10 -8.54
N LYS A 52 11.90 17.39 -7.44
CA LYS A 52 11.32 17.27 -6.10
C LYS A 52 10.42 18.47 -5.82
N PHE A 53 9.11 18.22 -5.73
CA PHE A 53 8.09 19.24 -5.52
C PHE A 53 8.27 19.96 -4.18
N LEU A 54 8.11 21.28 -4.18
CA LEU A 54 8.16 22.14 -3.01
C LEU A 54 6.77 22.62 -2.62
N HIS A 55 6.14 23.39 -3.51
CA HIS A 55 4.82 24.00 -3.34
C HIS A 55 4.25 24.38 -4.71
N TYR A 56 3.02 24.87 -4.73
CA TYR A 56 2.37 25.43 -5.91
C TYR A 56 1.74 26.78 -5.57
N GLU A 57 1.51 27.57 -6.61
CA GLU A 57 0.72 28.81 -6.54
C GLU A 57 -0.36 28.76 -7.62
N ILE A 58 -1.56 29.26 -7.29
CA ILE A 58 -2.63 29.50 -8.28
C ILE A 58 -2.44 30.92 -8.78
N MET A 59 -2.26 31.07 -10.09
CA MET A 59 -2.04 32.34 -10.76
C MET A 59 -3.35 33.10 -10.94
N ASP A 60 -3.29 34.41 -11.16
CA ASP A 60 -4.46 35.25 -11.47
C ASP A 60 -5.21 34.79 -12.75
N THR A 61 -4.51 34.11 -13.65
CA THR A 61 -5.10 33.50 -14.87
C THR A 61 -5.93 32.25 -14.59
N GLY A 62 -5.84 31.69 -13.38
CA GLY A 62 -6.44 30.41 -13.00
C GLY A 62 -5.54 29.19 -13.24
N ASP A 63 -4.39 29.36 -13.90
CA ASP A 63 -3.40 28.29 -14.04
C ASP A 63 -2.66 28.02 -12.72
N VAL A 64 -2.04 26.85 -12.62
CA VAL A 64 -1.23 26.44 -11.47
C VAL A 64 0.24 26.42 -11.85
N ARG A 65 1.06 27.07 -11.05
CA ARG A 65 2.52 26.99 -11.14
C ARG A 65 3.07 26.10 -10.03
N ALA A 66 3.74 25.02 -10.42
CA ALA A 66 4.46 24.13 -9.51
C ALA A 66 5.93 24.56 -9.39
N PHE A 67 6.45 24.55 -8.17
CA PHE A 67 7.84 24.89 -7.84
C PHE A 67 8.57 23.66 -7.32
N PHE A 68 9.80 23.47 -7.77
CA PHE A 68 10.63 22.31 -7.44
C PHE A 68 12.00 22.74 -6.91
N GLU A 69 12.71 21.82 -6.27
CA GLU A 69 14.11 22.04 -5.86
C GLU A 69 14.98 22.47 -7.06
N GLY A 70 15.99 23.30 -6.79
CA GLY A 70 16.86 23.86 -7.83
C GLY A 70 16.23 25.01 -8.63
N GLY A 71 15.12 25.59 -8.18
CA GLY A 71 14.48 26.75 -8.82
C GLY A 71 13.68 26.41 -10.09
N ILE A 72 13.49 25.12 -10.37
CA ILE A 72 12.70 24.66 -11.52
C ILE A 72 11.23 25.00 -11.29
N THR A 73 10.55 25.46 -12.33
CA THR A 73 9.11 25.70 -12.32
C THR A 73 8.42 25.07 -13.52
N SER A 74 7.13 24.74 -13.36
CA SER A 74 6.27 24.28 -14.45
C SER A 74 4.87 24.86 -14.26
N THR A 75 4.22 25.27 -15.35
CA THR A 75 2.88 25.86 -15.32
C THR A 75 1.91 25.01 -16.13
N GLY A 76 0.70 24.81 -15.63
CA GLY A 76 -0.37 24.12 -16.34
C GLY A 76 -1.74 24.39 -15.73
N SER A 77 -2.80 24.03 -16.44
CA SER A 77 -4.18 24.36 -16.04
C SER A 77 -4.73 23.48 -14.92
N VAL A 78 -4.09 22.33 -14.63
CA VAL A 78 -4.44 21.42 -13.54
C VAL A 78 -3.17 20.87 -12.89
N LEU A 79 -3.18 20.76 -11.56
CA LEU A 79 -2.17 20.03 -10.79
C LEU A 79 -2.82 18.84 -10.08
N VAL A 80 -2.23 17.65 -10.25
CA VAL A 80 -2.68 16.42 -9.58
C VAL A 80 -1.60 15.94 -8.62
N GLY A 81 -1.92 15.90 -7.33
CA GLY A 81 -1.05 15.31 -6.32
C GLY A 81 -1.15 13.78 -6.29
N ALA A 82 -0.11 13.12 -6.81
CA ALA A 82 0.06 11.66 -6.79
C ALA A 82 1.34 11.26 -6.00
N ASP A 83 1.71 12.07 -5.01
CA ASP A 83 2.99 12.06 -4.29
C ASP A 83 2.96 11.28 -2.96
N GLY A 84 1.93 10.46 -2.77
CA GLY A 84 1.86 9.42 -1.75
C GLY A 84 1.50 9.92 -0.34
N LEU A 85 1.64 9.02 0.64
CA LEU A 85 1.21 9.20 2.04
C LEU A 85 1.55 10.57 2.65
N ARG A 86 2.77 11.06 2.39
CA ARG A 86 3.30 12.33 2.90
C ARG A 86 3.21 13.45 1.85
N SER A 87 2.09 13.49 1.14
CA SER A 87 1.85 14.42 0.03
C SER A 87 2.14 15.87 0.41
N ARG A 88 3.07 16.48 -0.31
CA ARG A 88 3.36 17.92 -0.24
C ARG A 88 2.30 18.73 -0.98
N VAL A 89 1.68 18.17 -2.02
CA VAL A 89 0.55 18.83 -2.70
C VAL A 89 -0.62 18.98 -1.73
N ARG A 90 -1.00 17.91 -1.00
CA ARG A 90 -1.99 17.96 0.07
C ARG A 90 -1.59 18.99 1.13
N ASN A 91 -0.34 18.97 1.60
CA ASN A 91 0.08 19.91 2.63
C ASN A 91 0.02 21.37 2.17
N THR A 92 0.40 21.66 0.92
CA THR A 92 0.28 23.02 0.34
C THR A 92 -1.18 23.45 0.23
N MET A 93 -2.05 22.53 -0.20
CA MET A 93 -3.49 22.75 -0.37
C MET A 93 -4.19 23.20 0.92
N TYR A 94 -3.77 22.68 2.07
CA TYR A 94 -4.34 23.00 3.39
C TYR A 94 -3.47 23.95 4.23
N GLN A 95 -2.36 24.44 3.65
CA GLN A 95 -1.44 25.41 4.24
C GLN A 95 -1.06 25.07 5.69
N SER A 96 -1.37 25.95 6.65
CA SER A 96 -1.02 25.82 8.07
C SER A 96 -1.81 24.75 8.82
N ASN A 97 -2.83 24.13 8.21
CA ASN A 97 -3.66 23.13 8.87
C ASN A 97 -3.87 21.87 8.00
N PRO A 98 -2.80 21.16 7.61
CA PRO A 98 -2.93 19.94 6.83
C PRO A 98 -3.68 18.86 7.62
N PRO A 99 -4.58 18.08 6.99
CA PRO A 99 -5.23 16.96 7.65
C PRO A 99 -4.18 16.00 8.19
N ALA A 100 -4.26 15.74 9.50
CA ALA A 100 -3.35 14.79 10.14
C ALA A 100 -3.65 13.37 9.63
N LEU A 101 -2.58 12.62 9.36
CA LEU A 101 -2.71 11.18 9.17
C LEU A 101 -3.10 10.55 10.50
N ASN A 102 -4.10 9.69 10.49
CA ASN A 102 -4.45 8.89 11.63
C ASN A 102 -3.44 7.75 11.76
N ILE A 103 -2.90 7.56 12.97
CA ILE A 103 -1.97 6.47 13.26
C ILE A 103 -2.81 5.27 13.71
N VAL A 104 -2.78 4.20 12.92
CA VAL A 104 -3.50 2.98 13.27
C VAL A 104 -2.63 2.16 14.24
N PRO A 105 -3.19 1.61 15.34
CA PRO A 105 -2.44 0.90 16.39
C PRO A 105 -1.99 -0.50 15.96
N THR A 106 -1.29 -0.58 14.83
CA THR A 106 -0.76 -1.82 14.27
C THR A 106 0.68 -1.59 13.83
N GLY A 107 1.59 -2.36 14.43
CA GLY A 107 2.99 -2.44 14.03
C GLY A 107 3.20 -3.51 12.97
N ILE A 108 4.18 -3.29 12.10
CA ILE A 108 4.58 -4.23 11.06
C ILE A 108 6.09 -4.45 11.13
N ILE A 109 6.48 -5.72 11.22
CA ILE A 109 7.86 -6.17 11.05
C ILE A 109 7.97 -6.86 9.70
N VAL A 110 9.04 -6.55 8.97
CA VAL A 110 9.24 -6.99 7.59
C VAL A 110 10.50 -7.84 7.52
N GLY A 111 10.41 -9.01 6.88
CA GLY A 111 11.58 -9.81 6.53
C GLY A 111 11.58 -10.24 5.07
N GLU A 112 12.78 -10.45 4.55
CA GLU A 112 13.01 -11.04 3.24
C GLU A 112 13.98 -12.21 3.38
N VAL A 113 13.63 -13.33 2.77
CA VAL A 113 14.40 -14.58 2.83
C VAL A 113 14.53 -15.19 1.45
N THR A 114 15.72 -15.73 1.17
CA THR A 114 15.96 -16.56 -0.02
C THR A 114 15.94 -18.01 0.44
N LEU A 115 15.07 -18.79 -0.18
CA LEU A 115 14.86 -20.20 0.09
C LEU A 115 15.47 -21.03 -1.03
N ASN A 116 16.15 -22.13 -0.70
CA ASN A 116 16.57 -23.10 -1.69
C ASN A 116 15.35 -23.85 -2.28
N ARG A 117 15.59 -24.69 -3.30
CA ARG A 117 14.54 -25.44 -4.00
C ARG A 117 13.59 -26.19 -3.07
N GLU A 118 14.15 -27.00 -2.17
CA GLU A 118 13.37 -27.84 -1.28
C GLU A 118 12.50 -27.00 -0.33
N GLN A 119 13.05 -25.91 0.19
CA GLN A 119 12.37 -24.97 1.07
C GLN A 119 11.25 -24.21 0.34
N TRP A 120 11.52 -23.62 -0.83
CA TRP A 120 10.48 -22.87 -1.53
C TRP A 120 9.37 -23.78 -2.05
N GLU A 121 9.67 -25.02 -2.44
CA GLU A 121 8.66 -26.00 -2.85
C GLU A 121 7.71 -26.36 -1.70
N ARG A 122 8.18 -26.40 -0.45
CA ARG A 122 7.30 -26.54 0.73
C ARG A 122 6.39 -25.33 0.89
N GLN A 123 6.93 -24.12 0.82
CA GLN A 123 6.14 -22.89 0.95
C GLN A 123 5.11 -22.73 -0.18
N ALA A 124 5.46 -23.15 -1.40
CA ALA A 124 4.56 -23.13 -2.55
C ALA A 124 3.39 -24.13 -2.45
N LYS A 125 3.44 -25.12 -1.54
CA LYS A 125 2.30 -26.00 -1.23
C LYS A 125 1.23 -25.32 -0.39
N LEU A 126 1.61 -24.33 0.42
CA LEU A 126 0.67 -23.48 1.16
C LEU A 126 -0.04 -22.55 0.17
N ALA A 127 0.73 -21.74 -0.55
CA ALA A 127 0.23 -20.98 -1.68
C ALA A 127 1.36 -20.56 -2.60
N ARG A 128 1.11 -20.59 -3.91
CA ARG A 128 2.12 -20.23 -4.92
C ARG A 128 2.33 -18.73 -5.05
N SER A 129 1.31 -17.94 -4.74
CA SER A 129 1.43 -16.50 -4.72
C SER A 129 1.79 -16.05 -3.31
N PHE A 130 0.80 -16.02 -2.42
CA PHE A 130 1.00 -15.67 -1.03
C PHE A 130 0.00 -16.43 -0.17
N HIS A 131 0.34 -16.65 1.08
CA HIS A 131 -0.61 -17.07 2.09
C HIS A 131 -0.58 -16.10 3.26
N VAL A 132 -1.64 -16.14 4.05
CA VAL A 132 -1.74 -15.43 5.31
C VAL A 132 -2.09 -16.45 6.38
N CYS A 133 -1.39 -16.48 7.49
CA CYS A 133 -1.89 -17.16 8.69
C CYS A 133 -2.33 -16.13 9.73
N ILE A 134 -3.46 -16.43 10.37
CA ILE A 134 -4.11 -15.54 11.33
C ILE A 134 -4.19 -16.27 12.66
N ALA A 135 -3.83 -15.58 13.72
CA ALA A 135 -4.00 -16.02 15.10
C ALA A 135 -4.60 -14.86 15.91
N LYS A 136 -5.03 -15.16 17.13
CA LYS A 136 -5.39 -14.10 18.08
C LYS A 136 -4.16 -13.22 18.34
N GLY A 137 -4.29 -11.92 18.14
CA GLY A 137 -3.20 -10.97 18.40
C GLY A 137 -2.21 -10.77 17.26
N PHE A 138 -2.30 -11.48 16.13
CA PHE A 138 -1.43 -11.21 14.98
C PHE A 138 -1.90 -11.77 13.64
N LEU A 139 -1.30 -11.25 12.58
CA LEU A 139 -1.38 -11.79 11.24
C LEU A 139 0.03 -11.91 10.67
N LEU A 140 0.36 -13.04 10.04
CA LEU A 140 1.62 -13.25 9.33
C LEU A 140 1.31 -13.48 7.85
N PHE A 141 1.68 -12.51 7.02
CA PHE A 141 1.64 -12.61 5.57
C PHE A 141 2.96 -13.18 5.07
N THR A 142 2.90 -14.10 4.11
CA THR A 142 4.07 -14.63 3.39
C THR A 142 3.80 -14.61 1.90
N GLY A 143 4.67 -13.97 1.11
CA GLY A 143 4.49 -13.85 -0.33
C GLY A 143 5.76 -14.11 -1.11
N LEU A 144 5.60 -14.80 -2.25
CA LEU A 144 6.63 -14.92 -3.27
C LEU A 144 6.94 -13.55 -3.89
N LYS A 145 8.23 -13.20 -3.97
CA LYS A 145 8.72 -11.99 -4.66
C LYS A 145 9.19 -12.30 -6.07
N ALA A 146 10.00 -13.35 -6.22
CA ALA A 146 10.55 -13.84 -7.49
C ALA A 146 11.23 -15.21 -7.30
N TYR A 147 11.39 -15.97 -8.38
CA TYR A 147 12.30 -17.11 -8.44
C TYR A 147 13.60 -16.71 -9.16
N SER A 148 14.68 -17.44 -8.92
CA SER A 148 15.84 -17.45 -9.82
C SER A 148 15.44 -18.05 -11.18
N ASP A 149 16.19 -17.72 -12.24
CA ASP A 149 15.86 -18.17 -13.60
C ASP A 149 15.92 -19.70 -13.75
N ASP A 150 16.81 -20.35 -13.00
CA ASP A 150 16.98 -21.81 -12.95
C ASP A 150 16.09 -22.51 -11.90
N LEU A 151 15.25 -21.74 -11.18
CA LEU A 151 14.38 -22.20 -10.09
C LEU A 151 15.13 -22.87 -8.92
N SER A 152 16.45 -22.68 -8.80
CA SER A 152 17.23 -23.16 -7.66
C SER A 152 16.87 -22.42 -6.37
N GLU A 153 16.41 -21.17 -6.48
CA GLU A 153 16.06 -20.31 -5.36
C GLU A 153 14.70 -19.63 -5.53
N GLY A 154 14.03 -19.42 -4.40
CA GLY A 154 12.82 -18.60 -4.28
C GLY A 154 13.04 -17.46 -3.29
N ASN A 155 12.81 -16.23 -3.73
CA ASN A 155 12.84 -15.05 -2.88
C ASN A 155 11.44 -14.78 -2.33
N PHE A 156 11.29 -14.81 -1.02
CA PHE A 156 10.04 -14.56 -0.31
C PHE A 156 10.19 -13.36 0.62
N TYR A 157 9.07 -12.71 0.92
CA TYR A 157 8.98 -11.74 1.99
C TYR A 157 7.83 -12.10 2.91
N TRP A 158 7.97 -11.71 4.16
CA TRP A 158 6.93 -11.86 5.15
C TRP A 158 6.68 -10.54 5.89
N LEU A 159 5.46 -10.37 6.35
CA LEU A 159 5.01 -9.22 7.14
C LEU A 159 4.32 -9.76 8.38
N TYR A 160 4.87 -9.45 9.55
CA TYR A 160 4.27 -9.76 10.84
C TYR A 160 3.54 -8.52 11.35
N PHE A 161 2.22 -8.62 11.45
CA PHE A 161 1.31 -7.58 11.90
C PHE A 161 0.90 -7.85 13.34
N PHE A 162 1.03 -6.87 14.22
CA PHE A 162 0.70 -7.01 15.64
C PHE A 162 0.08 -5.72 16.21
N PRO A 163 -0.77 -5.81 17.24
CA PRO A 163 -1.25 -4.66 17.98
C PRO A 163 -0.11 -3.84 18.58
N GLU A 164 -0.09 -2.53 18.29
CA GLU A 164 0.90 -1.60 18.83
C GLU A 164 0.20 -0.57 19.71
N GLN A 165 0.38 -0.70 21.02
CA GLN A 165 -0.30 0.13 22.02
C GLN A 165 0.12 1.61 21.98
N LYS A 166 1.36 1.89 21.57
CA LYS A 166 1.90 3.25 21.53
C LYS A 166 2.45 3.57 20.15
N PRO A 167 1.62 3.63 19.09
CA PRO A 167 2.11 3.64 17.72
C PRO A 167 2.83 4.95 17.35
N ALA A 168 2.48 6.06 18.00
CA ALA A 168 3.19 7.33 17.86
C ALA A 168 4.67 7.23 18.31
N THR A 169 4.95 6.48 19.38
CA THR A 169 6.28 6.28 19.98
C THR A 169 6.69 4.81 19.95
N SER A 170 6.28 4.07 18.91
CA SER A 170 6.48 2.62 18.85
C SER A 170 7.95 2.25 18.95
N TRP A 171 8.23 1.20 19.74
CA TRP A 171 9.56 0.68 19.99
C TRP A 171 10.25 0.17 18.71
N ILE A 172 9.49 -0.28 17.71
CA ILE A 172 10.04 -0.79 16.44
C ILE A 172 10.83 0.27 15.66
N LYS A 173 10.64 1.56 15.97
CA LYS A 173 11.38 2.66 15.34
C LYS A 173 12.84 2.72 15.78
N THR A 174 13.15 2.21 16.96
CA THR A 174 14.50 2.25 17.57
C THR A 174 15.09 0.87 17.80
N ALA A 175 14.28 -0.19 17.69
CA ALA A 175 14.72 -1.57 17.87
C ALA A 175 15.78 -1.99 16.84
N SER A 176 16.71 -2.83 17.26
CA SER A 176 17.64 -3.50 16.37
C SER A 176 16.94 -4.56 15.51
N LYS A 177 17.60 -4.97 14.43
CA LYS A 177 17.08 -6.03 13.55
C LYS A 177 16.98 -7.36 14.30
N GLU A 178 17.90 -7.61 15.22
CA GLU A 178 17.94 -8.78 16.11
C GLU A 178 16.76 -8.78 17.08
N GLU A 179 16.45 -7.63 17.70
CA GLU A 179 15.31 -7.47 18.61
C GLU A 179 13.98 -7.70 17.89
N LEU A 180 13.82 -7.11 16.70
CA LEU A 180 12.61 -7.29 15.87
C LEU A 180 12.41 -8.75 15.47
N LEU A 181 13.49 -9.43 15.06
CA LEU A 181 13.43 -10.83 14.68
C LEU A 181 13.15 -11.73 15.89
N ALA A 182 13.79 -11.49 17.03
CA ALA A 182 13.57 -12.24 18.26
C ALA A 182 12.12 -12.11 18.75
N PHE A 183 11.58 -10.88 18.77
CA PHE A 183 10.19 -10.61 19.09
C PHE A 183 9.23 -11.37 18.16
N THR A 184 9.50 -11.36 16.85
CA THR A 184 8.67 -12.07 15.87
C THR A 184 8.71 -13.58 16.09
N LYS A 185 9.90 -14.16 16.29
CA LYS A 185 10.08 -15.61 16.52
C LYS A 185 9.37 -16.08 17.79
N GLU A 186 9.44 -15.29 18.87
CA GLU A 186 8.75 -15.58 20.12
C GLU A 186 7.23 -15.55 19.93
N ALA A 187 6.70 -14.55 19.22
CA ALA A 187 5.26 -14.40 19.03
C ALA A 187 4.62 -15.53 18.21
N ILE A 188 5.37 -16.13 17.28
CA ILE A 188 4.89 -17.21 16.42
C ILE A 188 5.29 -18.61 16.92
N LYS A 189 5.91 -18.74 18.10
CA LYS A 189 6.47 -20.02 18.56
C LYS A 189 5.45 -21.15 18.70
N ASP A 190 4.17 -20.84 18.90
CA ASP A 190 3.12 -21.84 19.16
C ASP A 190 2.26 -22.16 17.92
N ILE A 191 2.53 -21.52 16.77
CA ILE A 191 1.82 -21.84 15.53
C ILE A 191 2.43 -23.04 14.82
N ARG A 192 1.70 -23.56 13.83
CA ARG A 192 2.14 -24.72 13.06
C ARG A 192 3.51 -24.49 12.38
N PRO A 193 4.41 -25.49 12.37
CA PRO A 193 5.78 -25.35 11.87
C PRO A 193 5.87 -24.81 10.44
N GLU A 194 4.98 -25.24 9.54
CA GLU A 194 4.99 -24.82 8.13
C GLU A 194 4.83 -23.30 7.94
N PHE A 195 4.15 -22.60 8.85
CA PHE A 195 3.94 -21.15 8.76
C PHE A 195 5.09 -20.35 9.37
N ARG A 196 5.73 -20.86 10.42
CA ARG A 196 6.84 -20.16 11.09
C ARG A 196 8.21 -20.46 10.48
N GLU A 197 8.36 -21.55 9.72
CA GLU A 197 9.61 -21.93 9.03
C GLU A 197 10.25 -20.75 8.30
N ILE A 198 9.46 -19.95 7.59
CA ILE A 198 9.98 -18.81 6.82
C ILE A 198 10.65 -17.75 7.71
N VAL A 199 10.12 -17.52 8.91
CA VAL A 199 10.69 -16.59 9.90
C VAL A 199 11.84 -17.24 10.66
N GLU A 200 11.79 -18.55 10.91
CA GLU A 200 12.88 -19.31 11.52
C GLU A 200 14.15 -19.25 10.66
N LEU A 201 14.00 -19.31 9.33
CA LEU A 201 15.06 -19.18 8.32
C LEU A 201 15.55 -17.73 8.10
N GLN A 202 14.89 -16.74 8.68
CA GLN A 202 15.29 -15.34 8.55
C GLN A 202 16.62 -15.06 9.28
N THR A 203 17.45 -14.22 8.66
CA THR A 203 18.62 -13.62 9.31
C THR A 203 18.40 -12.11 9.57
N PRO A 204 19.01 -11.53 10.62
CA PRO A 204 18.87 -10.11 10.93
C PRO A 204 19.25 -9.19 9.77
N GLU A 205 20.29 -9.52 8.99
CA GLU A 205 20.82 -8.66 7.93
C GLU A 205 19.77 -8.33 6.86
N ARG A 206 18.88 -9.29 6.59
CA ARG A 206 17.81 -9.18 5.58
C ARG A 206 16.45 -8.75 6.14
N MET A 207 16.41 -8.28 7.38
CA MET A 207 15.23 -7.59 7.93
C MET A 207 15.01 -6.26 7.18
N GLY A 208 13.75 -6.03 6.81
CA GLY A 208 13.29 -4.79 6.20
C GLY A 208 13.03 -3.71 7.25
N GLN A 209 12.71 -2.50 6.78
CA GLN A 209 12.34 -1.40 7.66
C GLN A 209 10.96 -1.68 8.29
N PRO A 210 10.84 -1.80 9.62
CA PRO A 210 9.54 -1.90 10.27
C PRO A 210 8.81 -0.55 10.21
N PHE A 211 7.49 -0.59 10.31
CA PHE A 211 6.67 0.63 10.29
C PHE A 211 5.36 0.44 11.03
N VAL A 212 4.79 1.56 11.48
CA VAL A 212 3.40 1.63 11.97
C VAL A 212 2.49 2.07 10.82
N MET A 213 1.25 1.62 10.87
CA MET A 213 0.26 1.96 9.86
C MET A 213 -0.28 3.38 10.01
N TYR A 214 -0.62 3.98 8.87
CA TYR A 214 -1.31 5.26 8.79
C TYR A 214 -2.49 5.14 7.83
N ASP A 215 -3.54 5.88 8.11
CA ASP A 215 -4.63 6.10 7.16
C ASP A 215 -5.15 7.53 7.20
N HIS A 216 -6.00 7.87 6.24
CA HIS A 216 -6.73 9.13 6.21
C HIS A 216 -8.02 8.96 5.41
N VAL A 217 -9.14 9.33 6.03
CA VAL A 217 -10.44 9.35 5.34
C VAL A 217 -10.46 10.58 4.44
N PRO A 218 -10.66 10.41 3.12
CA PRO A 218 -10.58 11.53 2.19
C PRO A 218 -11.76 12.48 2.38
N GLU A 219 -11.50 13.77 2.19
CA GLU A 219 -12.53 14.80 2.05
C GLU A 219 -12.45 15.44 0.66
N MET A 220 -13.49 16.16 0.29
CA MET A 220 -13.50 16.95 -0.95
C MET A 220 -12.39 17.99 -0.90
N CYS A 221 -11.57 18.10 -1.95
CA CYS A 221 -10.52 19.11 -1.99
C CYS A 221 -11.14 20.53 -2.05
N PRO A 222 -10.41 21.57 -1.60
CA PRO A 222 -10.79 22.95 -1.86
C PRO A 222 -11.08 23.17 -3.36
N ALA A 223 -12.09 23.99 -3.68
CA ALA A 223 -12.44 24.25 -5.06
C ALA A 223 -11.28 24.92 -5.80
N GLY A 224 -10.94 24.42 -6.98
CA GLY A 224 -9.87 25.00 -7.78
C GLY A 224 -9.27 24.02 -8.79
N PRO A 225 -8.12 24.39 -9.37
CA PRO A 225 -7.41 23.60 -10.38
C PRO A 225 -6.51 22.51 -9.80
N VAL A 226 -6.60 22.18 -8.51
CA VAL A 226 -5.73 21.21 -7.84
C VAL A 226 -6.56 20.10 -7.21
N THR A 227 -6.21 18.85 -7.47
CA THR A 227 -6.82 17.66 -6.85
C THR A 227 -5.76 16.63 -6.46
N LEU A 228 -6.18 15.51 -5.87
CA LEU A 228 -5.32 14.45 -5.34
C LEU A 228 -5.81 13.06 -5.78
N ILE A 229 -4.86 12.12 -5.91
CA ILE A 229 -5.14 10.70 -6.20
C ILE A 229 -4.31 9.76 -5.31
N GLY A 230 -4.77 8.53 -5.13
CA GLY A 230 -4.03 7.50 -4.38
C GLY A 230 -3.75 7.87 -2.93
N ASP A 231 -2.63 7.38 -2.40
CA ASP A 231 -2.18 7.62 -1.02
C ASP A 231 -1.99 9.11 -0.67
N ALA A 232 -2.01 10.02 -1.65
CA ALA A 232 -1.99 11.46 -1.39
C ALA A 232 -3.28 11.94 -0.70
N ILE A 233 -4.41 11.27 -0.90
CA ILE A 233 -5.73 11.66 -0.35
C ILE A 233 -6.45 10.54 0.40
N HIS A 234 -6.22 9.28 0.07
CA HIS A 234 -6.82 8.15 0.79
C HIS A 234 -5.82 7.03 1.11
N PRO A 235 -4.69 7.35 1.79
CA PRO A 235 -3.83 6.30 2.30
C PRO A 235 -4.62 5.39 3.24
N MET A 236 -4.39 4.09 3.10
CA MET A 236 -5.09 3.07 3.87
C MET A 236 -4.12 1.98 4.33
N THR A 237 -4.50 1.26 5.37
CA THR A 237 -3.75 0.08 5.81
C THR A 237 -3.76 -1.01 4.72
N PRO A 238 -2.71 -1.85 4.61
CA PRO A 238 -2.60 -2.82 3.52
C PRO A 238 -3.47 -4.08 3.71
N LEU A 239 -4.23 -4.21 4.80
CA LEU A 239 -4.86 -5.48 5.19
C LEU A 239 -5.98 -5.95 4.26
N ARG A 240 -6.63 -5.04 3.52
CA ARG A 240 -7.56 -5.40 2.45
C ARG A 240 -6.91 -5.48 1.07
N GLY A 241 -5.67 -5.01 0.92
CA GLY A 241 -4.96 -5.01 -0.37
C GLY A 241 -5.57 -4.10 -1.45
N GLU A 242 -6.36 -3.09 -1.07
CA GLU A 242 -7.17 -2.29 -2.01
C GLU A 242 -6.51 -0.98 -2.47
N GLY A 243 -5.41 -0.53 -1.84
CA GLY A 243 -4.84 0.80 -2.09
C GLY A 243 -4.39 1.03 -3.54
N ALA A 244 -3.62 0.10 -4.12
CA ALA A 244 -3.17 0.24 -5.51
C ALA A 244 -4.34 0.22 -6.51
N ASN A 245 -5.38 -0.58 -6.25
CA ASN A 245 -6.57 -0.63 -7.09
C ASN A 245 -7.36 0.67 -7.03
N ASN A 246 -7.49 1.27 -5.83
CA ASN A 246 -8.09 2.60 -5.68
C ASN A 246 -7.29 3.67 -6.45
N ALA A 247 -5.96 3.71 -6.32
CA ALA A 247 -5.12 4.68 -7.04
C ALA A 247 -5.20 4.53 -8.58
N MET A 248 -5.24 3.30 -9.09
CA MET A 248 -5.44 3.06 -10.52
C MET A 248 -6.83 3.51 -10.98
N ARG A 249 -7.85 3.22 -10.18
CA ARG A 249 -9.23 3.66 -10.46
C ARG A 249 -9.35 5.17 -10.47
N ASP A 250 -8.72 5.87 -9.53
CA ASP A 250 -8.66 7.33 -9.53
C ASP A 250 -8.05 7.87 -10.82
N SER A 251 -6.94 7.28 -11.27
CA SER A 251 -6.22 7.71 -12.46
C SER A 251 -7.11 7.62 -13.72
N ILE A 252 -7.91 6.56 -13.81
CA ILE A 252 -8.83 6.31 -14.92
C ILE A 252 -10.03 7.26 -14.84
N GLU A 253 -10.70 7.34 -13.70
CA GLU A 253 -11.89 8.20 -13.49
C GLU A 253 -11.55 9.67 -13.72
N LEU A 254 -10.44 10.15 -13.15
CA LEU A 254 -9.97 11.52 -13.34
C LEU A 254 -9.59 11.79 -14.81
N GLY A 255 -8.82 10.88 -15.43
CA GLY A 255 -8.41 11.01 -16.82
C GLY A 255 -9.58 11.11 -17.79
N TRP A 256 -10.63 10.29 -17.59
CA TRP A 256 -11.85 10.37 -18.40
C TRP A 256 -12.58 11.69 -18.24
N LYS A 257 -12.86 12.13 -17.01
CA LYS A 257 -13.60 13.37 -16.76
C LYS A 257 -12.84 14.60 -17.29
N LEU A 258 -11.52 14.66 -17.11
CA LEU A 258 -10.70 15.71 -17.70
C LEU A 258 -10.74 15.67 -19.23
N GLY A 259 -10.59 14.50 -19.84
CA GLY A 259 -10.65 14.34 -21.30
C GLY A 259 -12.01 14.75 -21.88
N GLU A 260 -13.11 14.43 -21.21
CA GLU A 260 -14.46 14.86 -21.60
C GLU A 260 -14.61 16.38 -21.52
N ALA A 261 -14.21 16.98 -20.40
CA ALA A 261 -14.27 18.42 -20.22
C ALA A 261 -13.43 19.16 -21.27
N MET A 262 -12.23 18.68 -21.58
CA MET A 262 -11.37 19.24 -22.63
C MET A 262 -12.03 19.17 -24.01
N ARG A 263 -12.61 18.03 -24.39
CA ARG A 263 -13.31 17.89 -25.68
C ARG A 263 -14.54 18.79 -25.78
N ALA A 264 -15.24 19.00 -24.67
CA ALA A 264 -16.41 19.85 -24.59
C ALA A 264 -16.09 21.34 -24.38
N GLY A 265 -14.82 21.74 -24.25
CA GLY A 265 -14.43 23.11 -23.89
C GLY A 265 -15.00 23.58 -22.54
N SER A 266 -15.25 22.64 -21.63
CA SER A 266 -15.89 22.87 -20.33
C SER A 266 -14.88 23.09 -19.20
N SER A 267 -15.37 23.55 -18.04
CA SER A 267 -14.54 23.86 -16.87
C SER A 267 -13.80 22.63 -16.32
N LEU A 268 -12.46 22.67 -16.33
CA LEU A 268 -11.62 21.62 -15.73
C LEU A 268 -11.82 21.53 -14.20
N PRO A 269 -11.89 22.63 -13.43
CA PRO A 269 -12.24 22.57 -12.00
C PRO A 269 -13.57 21.86 -11.72
N HIS A 270 -14.57 22.01 -12.59
CA HIS A 270 -15.84 21.27 -12.45
C HIS A 270 -15.64 19.76 -12.67
N ALA A 271 -14.80 19.37 -13.64
CA ALA A 271 -14.45 17.97 -13.85
C ALA A 271 -13.70 17.37 -12.65
N LEU A 272 -12.79 18.12 -12.02
CA LEU A 272 -12.13 17.70 -10.78
C LEU A 272 -13.15 17.48 -9.66
N ARG A 273 -14.10 18.40 -9.49
CA ARG A 273 -15.17 18.27 -8.50
C ARG A 273 -16.03 17.04 -8.72
N ALA A 274 -16.37 16.75 -9.98
CA ALA A 274 -17.12 15.54 -10.35
C ALA A 274 -16.32 14.25 -10.09
N TYR A 275 -15.01 14.26 -10.31
CA TYR A 275 -14.13 13.15 -9.92
C TYR A 275 -14.13 12.93 -8.40
N GLU A 276 -13.96 13.99 -7.62
CA GLU A 276 -13.91 13.91 -6.16
C GLU A 276 -15.22 13.40 -5.56
N ALA A 277 -16.37 13.80 -6.14
CA ALA A 277 -17.69 13.33 -5.71
C ALA A 277 -17.87 11.81 -5.85
N ASP A 278 -17.25 11.20 -6.86
CA ASP A 278 -17.24 9.74 -7.06
C ASP A 278 -16.17 9.06 -6.18
N MET A 279 -14.98 9.67 -6.08
CA MET A 279 -13.82 9.10 -5.39
C MET A 279 -14.02 9.08 -3.87
N VAL A 280 -14.47 10.17 -3.25
CA VAL A 280 -14.52 10.32 -1.79
C VAL A 280 -15.35 9.23 -1.12
N PRO A 281 -16.60 8.92 -1.54
CA PRO A 281 -17.38 7.85 -0.91
C PRO A 281 -16.73 6.47 -1.06
N ARG A 282 -16.24 6.14 -2.27
CA ARG A 282 -15.57 4.86 -2.55
C ARG A 282 -14.32 4.67 -1.69
N ALA A 283 -13.46 5.69 -1.67
CA ALA A 283 -12.21 5.63 -0.95
C ALA A 283 -12.44 5.64 0.57
N THR A 284 -13.47 6.34 1.06
CA THR A 284 -13.91 6.30 2.47
C THR A 284 -14.26 4.88 2.90
N THR A 285 -15.09 4.17 2.12
CA THR A 285 -15.42 2.77 2.39
C THR A 285 -14.17 1.89 2.46
N SER A 286 -13.23 2.07 1.52
CA SER A 286 -11.98 1.28 1.48
C SER A 286 -11.08 1.57 2.69
N VAL A 287 -10.89 2.85 3.04
CA VAL A 287 -10.08 3.27 4.19
C VAL A 287 -10.64 2.73 5.50
N ILE A 288 -11.95 2.93 5.74
CA ILE A 288 -12.61 2.49 6.97
C ILE A 288 -12.56 0.97 7.08
N GLY A 289 -12.93 0.25 6.02
CA GLY A 289 -12.91 -1.21 6.04
C GLY A 289 -11.50 -1.76 6.30
N SER A 290 -10.46 -1.11 5.78
CA SER A 290 -9.07 -1.56 6.00
C SER A 290 -8.60 -1.25 7.43
N ARG A 291 -9.05 -0.14 8.01
CA ARG A 291 -8.83 0.17 9.44
C ARG A 291 -9.50 -0.86 10.34
N GLU A 292 -10.76 -1.19 10.08
CA GLU A 292 -11.50 -2.21 10.84
C GLU A 292 -10.77 -3.56 10.80
N ALA A 293 -10.28 -3.98 9.63
CA ALA A 293 -9.46 -5.18 9.50
C ALA A 293 -8.19 -5.15 10.35
N ALA A 294 -7.60 -3.96 10.56
CA ALA A 294 -6.42 -3.80 11.43
C ALA A 294 -6.75 -3.90 12.90
N LEU A 295 -7.88 -3.31 13.32
CA LEU A 295 -8.34 -3.35 14.70
C LEU A 295 -8.83 -4.74 15.13
N LEU A 296 -9.24 -5.60 14.18
CA LEU A 296 -9.55 -7.00 14.48
C LEU A 296 -8.35 -7.80 15.00
N LEU A 297 -7.12 -7.32 14.82
CA LEU A 297 -5.94 -7.96 15.42
C LEU A 297 -5.92 -7.85 16.95
N GLU A 298 -6.65 -6.90 17.54
CA GLU A 298 -6.72 -6.72 19.00
C GLU A 298 -7.71 -7.68 19.68
N GLN A 299 -8.60 -8.32 18.92
CA GLN A 299 -9.70 -9.15 19.43
C GLN A 299 -9.31 -10.63 19.50
#